data_AF-F4HIV4-F1
#
_entry.id   AF-F4HIV4-F1
#
_cell.length_a   1.000
_cell.length_b   1.000
_cell.length_c   1.000
_cell.angle_alpha   90.00
_cell.angle_beta   90.00
_cell.angle_gamma   90.00
#
_symmetry.space_group_name_H-M   'P 1'
#
loop_
_entity.id
_entity.type
_entity.pdbx_description
1 polymer ?
#
loop_
_entity_poly.entity_id
_entity_poly.type
_entity_poly.pdbx_seq_one_letter_code
_entity_poly.pdbx_strand_id
1 'polypeptide(L)'
;MLKINTKVGPICIAKVNINETLVDKLLNICDENCQIIRAECYEEVVFATILAIKAVKEGRNIAKTIKGEILVRLAGVKQIKDALKIVGASGGENFVVVFGVDDPCEKLRQILSIPGVTELELTKCPEGKIKKAFERIAMVEAL
;
A
#
# COMPACT_ATOMS: atom_id res chain seq x y z
N MET A 1 -12.42 0.83 6.84
CA MET A 1 -11.11 1.36 7.30
C MET A 1 -10.69 0.53 8.49
N LEU A 2 -9.40 0.26 8.64
CA LEU A 2 -8.84 -0.54 9.71
C LEU A 2 -7.54 0.08 10.22
N LYS A 3 -7.44 0.24 11.54
CA LYS A 3 -6.19 0.59 12.22
C LYS A 3 -5.46 -0.70 12.62
N ILE A 4 -4.17 -0.77 12.32
CA ILE A 4 -3.32 -1.92 12.63
C ILE A 4 -2.11 -1.41 13.41
N ASN A 5 -1.97 -1.87 14.65
CA ASN A 5 -0.81 -1.56 15.46
C ASN A 5 0.28 -2.58 15.17
N THR A 6 1.44 -2.12 14.68
CA THR A 6 2.57 -2.99 14.32
C THR A 6 3.83 -2.57 15.07
N LYS A 7 4.88 -3.42 15.02
CA LYS A 7 6.20 -3.07 15.57
C LYS A 7 6.89 -1.93 14.84
N VAL A 8 6.42 -1.56 13.64
CA VAL A 8 6.96 -0.43 12.85
C VAL A 8 6.11 0.83 12.95
N GLY A 9 5.18 0.87 13.92
CA GLY A 9 4.24 1.97 14.13
C GLY A 9 2.81 1.61 13.72
N PRO A 10 1.85 2.52 13.97
CA PRO A 10 0.48 2.35 13.52
C PRO A 10 0.38 2.51 12.00
N ILE A 11 -0.46 1.68 11.39
CA ILE A 11 -0.84 1.75 9.98
C ILE A 11 -2.36 1.89 9.91
N CYS A 12 -2.87 2.73 9.02
CA CYS A 12 -4.29 2.77 8.70
C CYS A 12 -4.52 2.43 7.23
N ILE A 13 -5.52 1.60 6.95
CA ILE A 13 -5.82 1.12 5.60
C ILE A 13 -7.31 1.14 5.33
N ALA A 14 -7.69 1.48 4.10
CA ALA A 14 -9.05 1.36 3.59
C ALA A 14 -9.03 0.81 2.17
N LYS A 15 -10.06 0.05 1.81
CA LYS A 15 -10.37 -0.27 0.42
C LYS A 15 -11.22 0.87 -0.13
N VAL A 16 -10.92 1.33 -1.33
CA VAL A 16 -11.61 2.44 -1.98
C VAL A 16 -11.93 2.12 -3.42
N ASN A 17 -13.02 2.66 -3.92
CA ASN A 17 -13.28 2.81 -5.35
C ASN A 17 -12.97 4.25 -5.75
N ILE A 18 -12.15 4.45 -6.78
CA ILE A 18 -11.78 5.77 -7.30
C ILE A 18 -12.09 5.88 -8.78
N ASN A 19 -12.55 7.06 -9.21
CA ASN A 19 -12.73 7.36 -10.63
C ASN A 19 -11.36 7.54 -11.31
N GLU A 20 -11.23 7.12 -12.57
CA GLU A 20 -10.02 7.28 -13.39
C GLU A 20 -9.51 8.73 -13.39
N THR A 21 -10.42 9.70 -13.52
CA THR A 21 -10.09 11.14 -13.54
C THR A 21 -9.53 11.66 -12.20
N LEU A 22 -9.69 10.89 -11.11
CA LEU A 22 -9.29 11.27 -9.77
C LEU A 22 -7.91 10.69 -9.38
N VAL A 23 -7.40 9.71 -10.15
CA VAL A 23 -6.15 8.97 -9.82
C VAL A 23 -4.97 9.93 -9.64
N ASP A 24 -4.66 10.75 -10.65
CA ASP A 24 -3.51 11.67 -10.59
C ASP A 24 -3.62 12.68 -9.44
N LYS A 25 -4.83 13.17 -9.18
CA LYS A 25 -5.08 14.09 -8.05
C LYS A 25 -4.80 13.41 -6.72
N LEU A 26 -5.24 12.16 -6.54
CA LEU A 26 -4.98 11.40 -5.32
C LEU A 26 -3.51 11.05 -5.16
N LEU A 27 -2.82 10.70 -6.24
CA LEU A 27 -1.38 10.45 -6.21
C LEU A 27 -0.57 11.68 -5.76
N ASN A 28 -1.02 12.89 -6.10
CA ASN A 28 -0.42 14.15 -5.67
C ASN A 28 -0.73 14.51 -4.21
N ILE A 29 -1.92 14.16 -3.71
CA ILE A 29 -2.30 14.37 -2.29
C ILE A 29 -1.61 13.34 -1.38
N CYS A 30 -1.42 12.13 -1.89
CA CYS A 30 -0.78 11.02 -1.21
C CYS A 30 0.75 11.21 -1.19
N ASP A 31 1.21 11.91 -0.16
CA ASP A 31 2.63 12.20 0.10
C ASP A 31 3.49 10.96 0.41
N GLU A 32 4.68 11.17 0.95
CA GLU A 32 5.68 10.12 1.25
C GLU A 32 5.24 9.07 2.29
N ASN A 33 4.25 9.41 3.12
CA ASN A 33 3.70 8.58 4.20
C ASN A 33 2.38 7.90 3.81
N CYS A 34 2.05 7.93 2.53
CA CYS A 34 0.84 7.35 1.95
C CYS A 34 1.19 6.53 0.70
N GLN A 35 0.42 5.48 0.44
CA GLN A 35 0.46 4.77 -0.83
C GLN A 35 -0.95 4.36 -1.28
N ILE A 36 -1.19 4.45 -2.60
CA ILE A 36 -2.42 4.01 -3.26
C ILE A 36 -2.06 2.94 -4.27
N ILE A 37 -2.62 1.75 -4.09
CA ILE A 37 -2.21 0.55 -4.83
C ILE A 37 -3.38 -0.40 -5.05
N ARG A 38 -3.32 -1.14 -6.15
CA ARG A 38 -4.18 -2.29 -6.41
C ARG A 38 -3.61 -3.54 -5.76
N ALA A 39 -4.47 -4.29 -5.10
CA ALA A 39 -4.15 -5.57 -4.49
C ALA A 39 -5.42 -6.44 -4.42
N GLU A 40 -5.27 -7.73 -4.15
CA GLU A 40 -6.41 -8.64 -3.97
C GLU A 40 -7.07 -8.46 -2.59
N CYS A 41 -6.27 -8.17 -1.56
CA CYS A 41 -6.69 -8.13 -0.16
C CYS A 41 -5.79 -7.23 0.67
N TYR A 42 -6.30 -6.78 1.82
CA TYR A 42 -5.57 -5.79 2.63
C TYR A 42 -4.35 -6.40 3.33
N GLU A 43 -4.33 -7.70 3.66
CA GLU A 43 -3.19 -8.29 4.37
C GLU A 43 -1.90 -8.23 3.55
N GLU A 44 -1.96 -8.41 2.22
CA GLU A 44 -0.78 -8.27 1.35
C GLU A 44 -0.23 -6.85 1.35
N VAL A 45 -1.12 -5.86 1.31
CA VAL A 45 -0.76 -4.43 1.38
C VAL A 45 -0.07 -4.13 2.70
N VAL A 46 -0.62 -4.65 3.81
CA VAL A 46 -0.06 -4.46 5.15
C VAL A 46 1.30 -5.13 5.27
N PHE A 47 1.47 -6.36 4.78
CA PHE A 47 2.76 -7.04 4.82
C PHE A 47 3.82 -6.34 3.97
N ALA A 48 3.46 -5.91 2.75
CA ALA A 48 4.35 -5.13 1.90
C ALA A 48 4.76 -3.81 2.59
N THR A 49 3.83 -3.14 3.26
CA THR A 49 4.07 -1.91 4.03
C THR A 49 5.02 -2.15 5.20
N ILE A 50 4.78 -3.19 6.01
CA ILE A 50 5.65 -3.52 7.15
C ILE A 50 7.07 -3.82 6.67
N LEU A 51 7.22 -4.64 5.63
CA LEU A 51 8.54 -5.02 5.11
C LEU A 51 9.24 -3.84 4.44
N ALA A 52 8.51 -2.98 3.74
CA ALA A 52 9.06 -1.76 3.15
C ALA A 52 9.62 -0.81 4.22
N ILE A 53 8.88 -0.57 5.30
CA ILE A 53 9.34 0.28 6.40
C ILE A 53 10.61 -0.30 7.04
N LYS A 54 10.64 -1.61 7.31
CA LYS A 54 11.82 -2.28 7.86
C LYS A 54 13.03 -2.15 6.95
N ALA A 55 12.86 -2.44 5.67
CA ALA A 55 13.94 -2.43 4.69
C ALA A 55 14.59 -1.06 4.56
N VAL A 56 13.79 0.01 4.50
CA VAL A 56 14.32 1.38 4.46
C VAL A 56 15.03 1.72 5.76
N LYS A 57 14.46 1.36 6.92
CA LYS A 57 15.09 1.60 8.23
C LYS A 57 16.43 0.87 8.39
N GLU A 58 16.57 -0.30 7.78
CA GLU A 58 17.76 -1.15 7.85
C GLU A 58 18.75 -0.91 6.69
N GLY A 59 18.44 -0.02 5.75
CA GLY A 59 19.28 0.24 4.57
C GLY A 59 19.36 -0.93 3.59
N ARG A 60 18.36 -1.80 3.57
CA ARG A 60 18.25 -2.98 2.67
C ARG A 60 17.17 -2.82 1.59
N ASN A 61 16.64 -1.61 1.46
CA ASN A 61 15.62 -1.26 0.48
C ASN A 61 16.16 -1.25 -0.96
N ILE A 62 15.27 -1.51 -1.92
CA ILE A 62 15.55 -1.42 -3.35
C ILE A 62 15.16 -0.04 -3.87
N ALA A 63 13.96 0.41 -3.53
CA ALA A 63 13.47 1.73 -3.88
C ALA A 63 13.95 2.78 -2.87
N LYS A 64 14.17 4.02 -3.30
CA LYS A 64 14.70 5.10 -2.45
C LYS A 64 13.75 5.55 -1.33
N THR A 65 12.45 5.24 -1.43
CA THR A 65 11.42 5.69 -0.48
C THR A 65 10.57 4.52 -0.03
N ILE A 66 9.92 4.63 1.14
CA ILE A 66 9.01 3.58 1.65
C ILE A 66 7.85 3.38 0.67
N LYS A 67 7.25 4.46 0.15
CA LYS A 67 6.19 4.40 -0.88
C LYS A 67 6.61 3.59 -2.11
N GLY A 68 7.82 3.83 -2.63
CA GLY A 68 8.38 3.06 -3.73
C GLY A 68 8.68 1.61 -3.35
N GLU A 69 9.16 1.38 -2.13
CA GLU A 69 9.51 0.07 -1.60
C GLU A 69 8.26 -0.82 -1.43
N ILE A 70 7.12 -0.23 -1.07
CA ILE A 70 5.82 -0.92 -1.05
C ILE A 70 5.46 -1.48 -2.43
N LEU A 71 5.66 -0.71 -3.49
CA LEU A 71 5.33 -1.13 -4.86
C LEU A 71 6.16 -2.35 -5.27
N VAL A 72 7.49 -2.25 -5.15
CA VAL A 72 8.42 -3.33 -5.55
C VAL A 72 8.16 -4.60 -4.75
N ARG A 73 7.93 -4.47 -3.44
CA ARG A 73 7.61 -5.60 -2.55
C ARG A 73 6.27 -6.24 -2.88
N LEU A 74 5.21 -5.45 -3.00
CA LEU A 74 3.88 -6.00 -3.31
C LEU A 74 3.85 -6.70 -4.67
N ALA A 75 4.48 -6.08 -5.68
CA ALA A 75 4.57 -6.62 -7.02
C ALA A 75 5.54 -7.81 -7.16
N GLY A 76 6.50 -7.96 -6.24
CA GLY A 76 7.51 -9.01 -6.32
C GLY A 76 8.58 -8.75 -7.39
N VAL A 77 8.88 -7.49 -7.72
CA VAL A 77 9.83 -7.12 -8.79
C VAL A 77 10.73 -5.97 -8.35
N LYS A 78 11.97 -5.91 -8.84
CA LYS A 78 12.92 -4.84 -8.48
C LYS A 78 12.68 -3.51 -9.17
N GLN A 79 12.05 -3.52 -10.36
CA GLN A 79 11.87 -2.32 -11.16
C GLN A 79 10.57 -1.61 -10.80
N ILE A 80 10.65 -0.35 -10.35
CA ILE A 80 9.48 0.47 -10.00
C ILE A 80 8.52 0.60 -11.20
N LYS A 81 9.04 0.74 -12.42
CA LYS A 81 8.22 0.84 -13.64
C LYS A 81 7.34 -0.39 -13.83
N ASP A 82 7.84 -1.58 -13.54
CA ASP A 82 7.08 -2.82 -13.67
C ASP A 82 6.13 -3.00 -12.49
N ALA A 83 6.56 -2.64 -11.28
CA ALA A 83 5.68 -2.64 -10.11
C ALA A 83 4.45 -1.74 -10.32
N LEU A 84 4.61 -0.55 -10.90
CA LEU A 84 3.50 0.36 -11.21
C LEU A 84 2.49 -0.26 -12.19
N LYS A 85 2.94 -1.03 -13.19
CA LYS A 85 2.02 -1.73 -14.11
C LYS A 85 1.19 -2.79 -13.39
N ILE A 86 1.82 -3.50 -12.45
CA ILE A 86 1.20 -4.64 -11.75
C ILE A 86 0.25 -4.16 -10.65
N VAL A 87 0.72 -3.26 -9.77
CA VAL A 87 0.02 -2.87 -8.53
C VAL A 87 -0.23 -1.36 -8.39
N GLY A 88 0.23 -0.54 -9.34
CA GLY A 88 0.00 0.91 -9.28
C GLY A 88 -1.48 1.27 -9.32
N ALA A 89 -1.84 2.40 -8.71
CA ALA A 89 -3.20 2.90 -8.69
C ALA A 89 -3.79 3.07 -10.10
N SER A 90 -5.08 2.78 -10.25
CA SER A 90 -5.87 3.07 -11.46
C SER A 90 -7.32 3.34 -11.07
N GLY A 91 -8.19 3.71 -12.01
CA GLY A 91 -9.63 3.71 -11.76
C GLY A 91 -10.11 2.33 -11.30
N GLY A 92 -11.14 2.33 -10.43
CA GLY A 92 -11.72 1.14 -9.82
C GLY A 92 -11.23 0.90 -8.38
N GLU A 93 -11.16 -0.37 -7.99
CA GLU A 93 -10.81 -0.78 -6.64
C GLU A 93 -9.31 -0.64 -6.34
N ASN A 94 -9.01 0.04 -5.24
CA ASN A 94 -7.67 0.27 -4.74
C ASN A 94 -7.66 0.14 -3.21
N PHE A 95 -6.46 0.08 -2.64
CA PHE A 95 -6.21 0.27 -1.23
C PHE A 95 -5.43 1.56 -1.02
N VAL A 96 -5.83 2.33 -0.02
CA VAL A 96 -5.05 3.46 0.50
C VAL A 96 -4.47 3.03 1.84
N VAL A 97 -3.15 3.13 1.96
CA VAL A 97 -2.42 2.83 3.20
C VAL A 97 -1.64 4.06 3.66
N VAL A 98 -1.77 4.39 4.93
CA VAL A 98 -1.06 5.51 5.58
C VAL A 98 -0.23 4.97 6.74
N PHE A 99 1.01 5.44 6.85
CA PHE A 99 2.01 4.94 7.79
C PHE A 99 3.01 6.03 8.20
N GLY A 100 3.72 5.84 9.32
CA GLY A 100 4.83 6.71 9.71
C GLY A 100 4.46 8.14 10.09
N VAL A 101 3.22 8.37 10.52
CA VAL A 101 2.71 9.63 11.08
C VAL A 101 2.00 9.36 12.41
N ASP A 102 1.80 10.40 13.22
CA ASP A 102 1.21 10.28 14.57
C ASP A 102 -0.23 9.72 14.53
N ASP A 103 -1.06 10.23 13.62
CA ASP A 103 -2.42 9.72 13.38
C ASP A 103 -2.63 9.33 11.91
N PRO A 104 -2.30 8.07 11.53
CA PRO A 104 -2.48 7.61 10.16
C PRO A 104 -3.95 7.47 9.77
N CYS A 105 -4.86 7.29 10.74
CA CYS A 105 -6.28 7.16 10.44
C CYS A 105 -6.94 8.51 10.19
N GLU A 106 -6.52 9.56 10.88
CA GLU A 106 -7.01 10.90 10.57
C GLU A 106 -6.59 11.36 9.17
N LYS A 107 -5.33 11.14 8.82
CA LYS A 107 -4.85 11.40 7.45
C LYS A 107 -5.57 10.55 6.40
N LEU A 108 -5.86 9.29 6.71
CA LEU A 108 -6.68 8.45 5.83
C LEU A 108 -8.11 8.99 5.69
N ARG A 109 -8.75 9.45 6.78
CA ARG A 109 -10.09 10.09 6.72
C ARG A 109 -10.09 11.31 5.82
N GLN A 110 -9.03 12.13 5.84
CA GLN A 110 -8.90 13.28 4.95
C GLN A 110 -8.90 12.84 3.48
N ILE A 111 -8.18 11.77 3.13
CA ILE A 111 -8.19 11.20 1.77
C ILE A 111 -9.58 10.66 1.42
N LEU A 112 -10.24 9.95 2.33
CA LEU A 112 -11.59 9.40 2.13
C LEU A 112 -12.67 10.48 2.00
N SER A 113 -12.43 11.68 2.55
CA SER A 113 -13.35 12.82 2.42
C SER A 113 -13.34 13.49 1.03
N ILE A 114 -12.39 13.12 0.17
CA ILE A 114 -12.26 13.69 -1.17
C ILE A 114 -13.46 13.24 -2.04
N PRO A 115 -14.19 14.19 -2.67
CA PRO A 115 -15.29 13.83 -3.57
C PRO A 115 -14.84 12.87 -4.68
N GLY A 116 -15.58 11.77 -4.84
CA GLY A 116 -15.28 10.72 -5.82
C GLY A 116 -14.42 9.57 -5.30
N VAL A 117 -14.01 9.61 -4.01
CA VAL A 117 -13.48 8.45 -3.29
C VAL A 117 -14.63 7.78 -2.54
N THR A 118 -14.90 6.53 -2.84
CA THR A 118 -15.92 5.74 -2.11
C THR A 118 -15.23 4.64 -1.32
N GLU A 119 -15.39 4.64 0.00
CA GLU A 119 -14.90 3.54 0.83
C GLU A 119 -15.69 2.25 0.57
N LEU A 120 -14.97 1.14 0.46
CA LEU A 120 -15.51 -0.20 0.29
C LEU A 120 -15.20 -1.08 1.51
N GLU A 121 -15.92 -2.20 1.61
CA GLU A 121 -15.61 -3.22 2.62
C GLU A 121 -14.20 -3.80 2.41
N LEU A 122 -13.44 -3.92 3.49
CA LEU A 122 -12.10 -4.50 3.46
C LEU A 122 -12.18 -6.00 3.17
N THR A 123 -11.53 -6.44 2.11
CA THR A 123 -11.48 -7.84 1.71
C THR A 123 -10.24 -8.53 2.33
N LYS A 124 -10.48 -9.59 3.12
CA LYS A 124 -9.42 -10.47 3.63
C LYS A 124 -8.87 -11.34 2.51
N CYS A 125 -7.60 -11.73 2.61
CA CYS A 125 -7.01 -12.68 1.68
C CYS A 125 -7.71 -14.04 1.75
N PRO A 126 -8.00 -14.68 0.60
CA PRO A 126 -8.46 -16.06 0.59
C PRO A 126 -7.48 -16.99 1.29
N GLU A 127 -8.02 -18.03 1.91
CA GLU A 127 -7.22 -19.05 2.58
C GLU A 127 -6.21 -19.68 1.60
N GLY A 128 -4.94 -19.79 2.03
CA GLY A 128 -3.84 -20.29 1.19
C GLY A 128 -3.19 -19.27 0.24
N LYS A 129 -3.85 -18.14 -0.09
CA LYS A 129 -3.21 -17.07 -0.89
C LYS A 129 -2.27 -16.20 -0.09
N ILE A 130 -2.56 -16.00 1.20
CA ILE A 130 -1.74 -15.17 2.08
C ILE A 130 -0.28 -15.65 2.18
N LYS A 131 -0.06 -16.97 2.15
CA LYS A 131 1.28 -17.57 2.17
C LYS A 131 2.07 -17.24 0.91
N LYS A 132 1.44 -17.43 -0.26
CA LYS A 132 2.06 -17.11 -1.56
C LYS A 132 2.37 -15.62 -1.68
N ALA A 133 1.48 -14.77 -1.16
CA ALA A 133 1.73 -13.34 -1.12
C ALA A 133 2.92 -12.99 -0.24
N PHE A 134 2.99 -13.56 0.96
CA PHE A 134 4.11 -13.35 1.86
C PHE A 134 5.45 -13.79 1.23
N GLU A 135 5.48 -14.97 0.61
CA GLU A 135 6.65 -15.48 -0.12
C GLU A 135 7.08 -14.50 -1.23
N ARG A 136 6.13 -14.04 -2.07
CA ARG A 136 6.38 -13.06 -3.13
C ARG A 136 6.96 -11.74 -2.58
N ILE A 137 6.37 -11.21 -1.51
CA ILE A 137 6.77 -9.95 -0.89
C ILE A 137 8.16 -10.05 -0.25
N ALA A 138 8.49 -11.19 0.35
CA ALA A 138 9.78 -11.43 0.98
C ALA A 138 10.90 -11.71 -0.04
N MET A 139 10.59 -12.34 -1.18
CA MET A 139 11.57 -12.76 -2.19
C MET A 139 12.30 -11.59 -2.86
N VAL A 140 11.75 -10.37 -2.80
CA VAL A 140 12.34 -9.19 -3.45
C VAL A 140 13.78 -8.92 -2.99
N GLU A 141 14.14 -9.31 -1.76
CA GLU A 141 15.50 -9.19 -1.23
C GLU A 141 16.49 -10.21 -1.82
N ALA A 142 15.99 -11.29 -2.42
CA ALA A 142 16.77 -12.39 -3.01
C ALA A 142 16.82 -12.37 -4.55
N LEU A 143 16.02 -11.51 -5.20
CA LEU A 143 16.14 -11.18 -6.63
C LEU A 143 17.44 -10.42 -6.88
#